data_AF-A0A0D0B9F7-F1
#
_entry.id   AF-A0A0D0B9F7-F1
#
_cell.length_a   1.000
_cell.length_b   1.000
_cell.length_c   1.000
_cell.angle_alpha   90.00
_cell.angle_beta   90.00
_cell.angle_gamma   90.00
#
_symmetry.space_group_name_H-M   'P 1'
#
loop_
_entity.id
_entity.type
_entity.pdbx_description
1 polymer ?
#
loop_
_entity_poly.entity_id
_entity_poly.type
_entity_poly.pdbx_seq_one_letter_code
_entity_poly.pdbx_strand_id
1 'polypeptide(L)'
;IVKHEGSDAGDGRWYCSSQNKDGPMCGHIGAAQRFMKGESDAEGLRKVPEGIDISSTKQFSFQSLRAVSYLPILPPKWCMLPGEVEFYPRPRPLQQPPALIQLSEKASCPCLDGERAFFDPLQPTITCECKVYTLTEAFSVQIQLQQCPRCPQERHRYIGPEPRDIGLFNLNNSAIFTHELLNEYTSAFSSSETPFEPWVQTIARRYEEMQPSIPFVGGGLFRSVWFAYIRLIQFEGDKTCPSCGTFPNNVIWDGVSIAFGCKHVNDELQPPTVVQASAMEHPSRSLSQQEWLQDGKMRKKLRDWLAEGGLKIENGADGGDNHIETSLKQVKILQLELYPWLHTLSPHLKDMFSKHLGHGAVQNGKGWSPRKEYLVLFQILSAEESTMQTMSHSTLCNLETFIQTPTHDNIQGLLSTPALNTILELEWAREGHYATETLGVAAWMYHHGKKVMDALLAMNPVPLDSRPMEKATMIIEKSSEIHPWEKTGCCYGLPQIRNCPRYPK
;
A
#
# COMPACT_ATOMS: atom_id res chain seq x y z
N ILE A 1 -6.37 -6.70 -22.26
CA ILE A 1 -6.12 -8.05 -21.69
C ILE A 1 -6.61 -9.07 -22.72
N VAL A 2 -5.76 -10.03 -23.10
CA VAL A 2 -6.15 -11.15 -23.94
C VAL A 2 -6.33 -12.37 -23.03
N LYS A 3 -7.50 -13.01 -23.10
CA LYS A 3 -7.83 -14.23 -22.35
C LYS A 3 -7.90 -15.40 -23.33
N HIS A 4 -7.30 -16.53 -22.96
CA HIS A 4 -7.37 -17.78 -23.72
C HIS A 4 -7.97 -18.86 -22.84
N GLU A 5 -8.92 -19.61 -23.40
CA GLU A 5 -9.52 -20.80 -22.80
C GLU A 5 -9.39 -21.95 -23.80
N GLY A 6 -8.43 -22.84 -23.57
CA GLY A 6 -8.13 -23.96 -24.44
C GLY A 6 -6.81 -24.65 -24.08
N SER A 7 -6.24 -25.40 -25.02
CA SER A 7 -5.01 -26.16 -24.77
C SER A 7 -3.76 -25.28 -24.94
N ASP A 8 -2.65 -25.68 -24.30
CA ASP A 8 -1.37 -24.97 -24.34
C ASP A 8 -0.77 -24.87 -25.76
N ALA A 9 -1.29 -25.64 -26.73
CA ALA A 9 -0.94 -25.51 -28.15
C ALA A 9 -1.59 -24.27 -28.83
N GLY A 10 -2.41 -23.51 -28.11
CA GLY A 10 -3.05 -22.28 -28.55
C GLY A 10 -4.37 -22.47 -29.31
N ASP A 11 -4.86 -23.71 -29.41
CA ASP A 11 -6.23 -24.02 -29.79
C ASP A 11 -7.20 -23.67 -28.64
N GLY A 12 -8.39 -23.21 -28.98
CA GLY A 12 -9.40 -22.76 -28.02
C GLY A 12 -9.98 -21.40 -28.33
N ARG A 13 -10.72 -20.85 -27.36
CA ARG A 13 -11.36 -19.55 -27.49
C ARG A 13 -10.43 -18.45 -27.00
N TRP A 14 -10.35 -17.39 -27.80
CA TRP A 14 -9.53 -16.22 -27.52
C TRP A 14 -10.41 -14.98 -27.46
N TYR A 15 -10.25 -14.21 -26.38
CA TYR A 15 -11.03 -13.00 -26.13
C TYR A 15 -10.09 -11.82 -25.86
N CYS A 16 -10.37 -10.66 -26.45
CA CYS A 16 -9.59 -9.45 -26.23
C CYS A 16 -10.46 -8.34 -25.60
N SER A 17 -10.14 -7.98 -24.36
CA SER A 17 -10.86 -6.93 -23.62
C SER A 17 -10.66 -5.52 -24.18
N SER A 18 -9.60 -5.28 -24.95
CA SER A 18 -9.29 -3.96 -25.53
C SER A 18 -10.21 -3.60 -26.69
N GLN A 19 -10.69 -4.60 -27.44
CA GLN A 19 -11.56 -4.39 -28.60
C GLN A 19 -12.96 -5.01 -28.44
N ASN A 20 -13.22 -5.69 -27.32
CA ASN A 20 -14.48 -6.37 -27.03
C ASN A 20 -14.95 -7.27 -28.21
N LYS A 21 -14.01 -8.02 -28.80
CA LYS A 21 -14.23 -8.88 -29.96
C LYS A 21 -13.79 -10.31 -29.66
N ASP A 22 -14.61 -11.26 -30.09
CA ASP A 22 -14.29 -12.68 -30.17
C ASP A 22 -13.61 -12.98 -31.52
N GLY A 23 -12.56 -13.81 -31.48
CA GLY A 23 -11.98 -14.43 -32.67
C GLY A 23 -10.61 -13.91 -33.13
N PRO A 24 -9.98 -14.61 -34.08
CA PRO A 24 -8.55 -14.51 -34.41
C PRO A 24 -8.13 -13.21 -35.11
N MET A 25 -9.06 -12.30 -35.37
CA MET A 25 -8.82 -11.08 -36.18
C MET A 25 -8.32 -9.88 -35.37
N CYS A 26 -8.23 -9.98 -34.04
CA CYS A 26 -7.65 -8.93 -33.22
C CYS A 26 -6.13 -9.06 -33.20
N GLY A 27 -5.40 -8.00 -33.58
CA GLY A 27 -3.92 -7.99 -33.58
C GLY A 27 -3.30 -8.41 -32.25
N HIS A 28 -3.92 -8.06 -31.11
CA HIS A 28 -3.49 -8.51 -29.78
C HIS A 28 -3.63 -10.03 -29.56
N ILE A 29 -4.69 -10.66 -30.10
CA ILE A 29 -4.89 -12.12 -30.03
C ILE A 29 -3.82 -12.81 -30.88
N GLY A 30 -3.60 -12.33 -32.11
CA GLY A 30 -2.58 -12.89 -33.00
C GLY A 30 -1.15 -12.75 -32.46
N ALA A 31 -0.88 -11.70 -31.68
CA ALA A 31 0.41 -11.53 -31.02
C ALA A 31 0.57 -12.42 -29.77
N ALA A 32 -0.49 -12.55 -28.96
CA ALA A 32 -0.51 -13.50 -27.84
C ALA A 32 -0.39 -14.96 -28.28
N GLN A 33 -1.00 -15.33 -29.41
CA GLN A 33 -0.87 -16.65 -30.03
C GLN A 33 0.56 -16.95 -30.47
N ARG A 34 1.26 -15.98 -31.09
CA ARG A 34 2.67 -16.13 -31.47
C ARG A 34 3.58 -16.31 -30.25
N PHE A 35 3.33 -15.53 -29.19
CA PHE A 35 4.07 -15.68 -27.92
C PHE A 35 3.86 -17.07 -27.30
N MET A 36 2.63 -17.56 -27.26
CA MET A 36 2.30 -18.89 -26.73
C MET A 36 2.94 -20.04 -27.55
N LYS A 37 3.08 -19.85 -28.87
CA LYS A 37 3.70 -20.84 -29.77
C LYS A 37 5.24 -20.79 -29.83
N GLY A 38 5.87 -19.83 -29.15
CA GLY A 38 7.32 -19.71 -29.12
C GLY A 38 7.97 -19.32 -30.45
N GLU A 39 7.19 -18.76 -31.39
CA GLU A 39 7.72 -18.25 -32.67
C GLU A 39 8.42 -16.90 -32.40
N SER A 40 9.74 -16.95 -32.14
CA SER A 40 10.57 -15.75 -32.14
C SER A 40 10.67 -15.20 -33.57
N ASP A 41 10.61 -13.88 -33.74
CA ASP A 41 10.70 -13.15 -35.01
C ASP A 41 12.06 -13.32 -35.72
N ALA A 42 12.37 -14.53 -36.17
CA ALA A 42 13.50 -14.84 -37.03
C ALA A 42 12.98 -15.53 -38.30
N GLU A 43 13.03 -14.76 -39.39
CA GLU A 43 12.87 -15.16 -40.80
C GLU A 43 11.47 -15.16 -41.43
N GLY A 44 11.27 -14.26 -42.41
CA GLY A 44 10.32 -14.46 -43.50
C GLY A 44 9.44 -13.26 -43.85
N LEU A 45 9.88 -12.42 -44.80
CA LEU A 45 9.15 -11.28 -45.36
C LEU A 45 7.68 -11.58 -45.75
N ARG A 46 6.72 -10.93 -45.07
CA ARG A 46 5.57 -10.27 -45.70
C ARG A 46 5.31 -8.93 -45.01
N LYS A 47 5.46 -7.83 -45.76
CA LYS A 47 5.08 -6.48 -45.33
C LYS A 47 3.57 -6.41 -45.08
N VAL A 48 3.18 -6.36 -43.82
CA VAL A 48 1.83 -6.06 -43.30
C VAL A 48 2.06 -5.03 -42.17
N PRO A 49 1.22 -3.98 -42.03
CA PRO A 49 1.64 -2.69 -41.48
C PRO A 49 2.02 -2.78 -40.00
N GLU A 50 3.07 -2.02 -39.65
CA GLU A 50 3.54 -1.67 -38.31
C GLU A 50 3.18 -2.68 -37.21
N GLY A 51 4.17 -3.50 -36.84
CA GLY A 51 4.07 -4.46 -35.75
C GLY A 51 3.37 -3.87 -34.54
N ILE A 52 2.22 -4.44 -34.20
CA ILE A 52 1.60 -4.24 -32.90
C ILE A 52 2.48 -5.00 -31.92
N ASP A 53 3.49 -4.30 -31.43
CA ASP A 53 4.28 -4.74 -30.30
C ASP A 53 3.36 -4.78 -29.07
N ILE A 54 3.21 -5.99 -28.52
CA ILE A 54 2.34 -6.31 -27.39
C ILE A 54 2.89 -5.72 -26.08
N SER A 55 4.16 -5.31 -26.07
CA SER A 55 4.81 -4.60 -24.98
C SER A 55 4.74 -3.07 -25.13
N SER A 56 4.71 -2.57 -26.37
CA SER A 56 4.25 -1.23 -26.68
C SER A 56 2.76 -1.22 -27.04
N THR A 57 1.93 -1.35 -26.00
CA THR A 57 0.95 -0.28 -25.82
C THR A 57 1.71 1.00 -26.08
N LYS A 58 1.47 1.70 -27.21
CA LYS A 58 1.94 3.07 -27.44
C LYS A 58 1.94 3.69 -26.06
N GLN A 59 3.13 3.87 -25.49
CA GLN A 59 3.29 4.42 -24.15
C GLN A 59 2.33 5.59 -24.18
N PHE A 60 1.32 5.58 -23.29
CA PHE A 60 0.46 6.73 -23.06
C PHE A 60 1.42 7.89 -23.10
N SER A 61 1.42 8.67 -24.19
CA SER A 61 2.47 9.67 -24.29
C SER A 61 2.16 10.57 -23.12
N PHE A 62 3.07 10.66 -22.15
CA PHE A 62 2.78 11.33 -20.89
C PHE A 62 2.39 12.81 -21.14
N GLN A 63 2.78 13.34 -22.30
CA GLN A 63 2.33 14.61 -22.87
C GLN A 63 0.80 14.70 -23.14
N SER A 64 0.07 13.58 -23.21
CA SER A 64 -1.40 13.51 -23.42
C SER A 64 -2.23 13.39 -22.14
N LEU A 65 -1.60 13.24 -20.97
CA LEU A 65 -2.29 13.12 -19.67
C LEU A 65 -2.62 14.46 -19.01
N ARG A 66 -2.28 15.58 -19.65
CA ARG A 66 -2.58 16.90 -19.10
C ARG A 66 -4.06 17.20 -19.21
N ALA A 67 -4.68 17.32 -18.05
CA ALA A 67 -6.08 17.69 -17.96
C ALA A 67 -6.31 19.15 -18.36
N VAL A 68 -7.52 19.43 -18.82
CA VAL A 68 -8.01 20.80 -18.99
C VAL A 68 -8.05 21.51 -17.64
N SER A 69 -8.54 20.82 -16.60
CA SER A 69 -8.40 21.27 -15.22
C SER A 69 -6.93 21.31 -14.78
N TYR A 70 -6.55 22.37 -14.07
CA TYR A 70 -5.19 22.65 -13.62
C TYR A 70 -5.10 23.44 -12.31
N LEU A 71 -6.22 23.97 -11.82
CA LEU A 71 -6.22 24.67 -10.54
C LEU A 71 -6.01 23.69 -9.38
N PRO A 72 -5.34 24.12 -8.30
CA PRO A 72 -5.24 23.34 -7.07
C PRO A 72 -6.60 22.87 -6.56
N ILE A 73 -6.64 21.65 -6.05
CA ILE A 73 -7.80 20.97 -5.49
C ILE A 73 -7.56 20.75 -4.00
N LEU A 74 -8.57 21.06 -3.18
CA LEU A 74 -8.54 20.81 -1.75
C LEU A 74 -8.54 19.29 -1.49
N PRO A 75 -7.73 18.81 -0.55
CA PRO A 75 -7.85 17.44 -0.07
C PRO A 75 -9.26 17.16 0.47
N PRO A 76 -9.72 15.90 0.43
CA PRO A 76 -10.89 15.47 1.19
C PRO A 76 -10.82 15.89 2.66
N LYS A 77 -11.97 16.23 3.27
CA LYS A 77 -11.98 16.70 4.67
C LYS A 77 -11.36 15.73 5.67
N TRP A 78 -11.50 14.42 5.43
CA TRP A 78 -10.99 13.38 6.32
C TRP A 78 -9.46 13.32 6.37
N CYS A 79 -8.75 13.88 5.38
CA CYS A 79 -7.28 13.96 5.37
C CYS A 79 -6.74 15.39 5.56
N MET A 80 -7.60 16.34 5.93
CA MET A 80 -7.19 17.68 6.32
C MET A 80 -6.95 17.74 7.82
N LEU A 81 -5.91 18.47 8.23
CA LEU A 81 -5.68 18.77 9.65
C LEU A 81 -6.62 19.91 10.11
N PRO A 82 -7.00 19.99 11.40
CA PRO A 82 -7.90 21.02 11.91
C PRO A 82 -7.47 22.47 11.65
N GLY A 83 -6.18 22.73 11.42
CA GLY A 83 -5.63 24.06 11.16
C GLY A 83 -5.40 24.41 9.69
N GLU A 84 -5.70 23.50 8.75
CA GLU A 84 -5.48 23.74 7.32
C GLU A 84 -6.55 24.66 6.72
N VAL A 85 -6.13 25.53 5.81
CA VAL A 85 -6.99 26.57 5.23
C VAL A 85 -7.66 26.07 3.95
N GLU A 86 -8.99 26.22 3.88
CA GLU A 86 -9.71 26.00 2.62
C GLU A 86 -9.52 27.21 1.69
N PHE A 87 -8.70 27.07 0.64
CA PHE A 87 -8.42 28.15 -0.32
C PHE A 87 -9.50 28.34 -1.42
N TYR A 88 -10.56 27.54 -1.41
CA TYR A 88 -11.83 27.80 -2.11
C TYR A 88 -13.01 27.10 -1.41
N PRO A 89 -14.25 27.59 -1.56
CA PRO A 89 -15.41 26.92 -0.98
C PRO A 89 -15.57 25.50 -1.52
N ARG A 90 -15.73 24.52 -0.63
CA ARG A 90 -15.92 23.13 -1.05
C ARG A 90 -17.25 22.98 -1.82
N PRO A 91 -17.22 22.49 -3.06
CA PRO A 91 -18.44 22.26 -3.82
C PRO A 91 -19.26 21.15 -3.16
N ARG A 92 -20.59 21.27 -3.25
CA ARG A 92 -21.50 20.20 -2.83
C ARG A 92 -21.42 19.03 -3.82
N PRO A 93 -21.67 17.79 -3.37
CA PRO A 93 -21.88 16.66 -4.27
C PRO A 93 -22.89 17.00 -5.35
N LEU A 94 -22.63 16.56 -6.58
CA LEU A 94 -23.46 16.89 -7.73
C LEU A 94 -24.75 16.06 -7.67
N GLN A 95 -25.86 16.69 -7.29
CA GLN A 95 -27.16 16.01 -7.21
C GLN A 95 -27.87 15.89 -8.56
N GLN A 96 -27.64 16.84 -9.46
CA GLN A 96 -28.23 16.89 -10.80
C GLN A 96 -27.20 17.38 -11.80
N PRO A 97 -27.22 16.87 -13.05
CA PRO A 97 -26.30 17.36 -14.07
C PRO A 97 -26.56 18.84 -14.37
N PRO A 98 -25.51 19.67 -14.49
CA PRO A 98 -25.69 21.05 -14.94
C PRO A 98 -26.18 21.04 -16.39
N ALA A 99 -27.07 21.97 -16.74
CA ALA A 99 -27.56 22.06 -18.11
C ALA A 99 -26.45 22.45 -19.10
N LEU A 100 -25.52 23.30 -18.66
CA LEU A 100 -24.38 23.79 -19.43
C LEU A 100 -23.19 24.06 -18.52
N ILE A 101 -22.02 23.54 -18.89
CA ILE A 101 -20.74 23.88 -18.25
C ILE A 101 -20.12 25.04 -19.04
N GLN A 102 -20.17 26.25 -18.48
CA GLN A 102 -19.78 27.48 -19.16
C GLN A 102 -18.26 27.73 -19.07
N LEU A 103 -17.72 28.40 -20.09
CA LEU A 103 -16.35 28.93 -20.03
C LEU A 103 -16.26 30.03 -18.98
N SER A 104 -15.08 30.14 -18.37
CA SER A 104 -14.74 31.18 -17.40
C SER A 104 -13.37 31.76 -17.74
N GLU A 105 -12.96 32.82 -17.07
CA GLU A 105 -11.62 33.41 -17.20
C GLU A 105 -10.49 32.40 -16.89
N LYS A 106 -10.80 31.34 -16.15
CA LYS A 106 -9.87 30.26 -15.79
C LYS A 106 -9.89 29.11 -16.79
N ALA A 107 -10.67 29.20 -17.86
CA ALA A 107 -10.72 28.15 -18.88
C ALA A 107 -9.38 28.07 -19.63
N SER A 108 -8.95 26.84 -19.93
CA SER A 108 -7.64 26.61 -20.56
C SER A 108 -7.64 25.45 -21.55
N CYS A 109 -6.61 25.39 -22.38
CA CYS A 109 -6.25 24.22 -23.18
C CYS A 109 -4.82 23.82 -22.83
N PRO A 110 -4.55 22.56 -22.44
CA PRO A 110 -3.19 22.05 -22.35
C PRO A 110 -2.64 21.83 -23.76
N CYS A 111 -1.74 22.69 -24.23
CA CYS A 111 -1.22 22.66 -25.58
C CYS A 111 -0.10 21.62 -25.74
N LEU A 112 0.22 21.27 -27.00
CA LEU A 112 1.23 20.24 -27.32
C LEU A 112 2.66 20.71 -27.05
N ASP A 113 2.88 22.01 -27.08
CA ASP A 113 4.15 22.67 -26.81
C ASP A 113 4.50 22.70 -25.31
N GLY A 114 3.62 22.17 -24.46
CA GLY A 114 3.82 22.14 -23.01
C GLY A 114 3.21 23.34 -22.29
N GLU A 115 2.67 24.32 -23.00
CA GLU A 115 2.09 25.51 -22.38
C GLU A 115 0.56 25.44 -22.34
N ARG A 116 -0.07 26.45 -21.73
CA ARG A 116 -1.54 26.59 -21.76
C ARG A 116 -1.96 27.75 -22.66
N ALA A 117 -3.04 27.55 -23.41
CA ALA A 117 -3.82 28.64 -24.00
C ALA A 117 -5.00 28.95 -23.07
N PHE A 118 -5.37 30.23 -22.95
CA PHE A 118 -6.45 30.68 -22.08
C PHE A 118 -7.58 31.29 -22.89
N PHE A 119 -8.77 31.32 -22.28
CA PHE A 119 -9.98 31.86 -22.88
C PHE A 119 -9.84 33.35 -23.22
N ASP A 120 -10.22 33.71 -24.45
CA ASP A 120 -10.32 35.08 -24.93
C ASP A 120 -11.81 35.45 -25.12
N PRO A 121 -12.38 36.36 -24.30
CA PRO A 121 -13.78 36.76 -24.42
C PRO A 121 -14.18 37.36 -25.77
N LEU A 122 -13.22 37.80 -26.58
CA LEU A 122 -13.47 38.39 -27.90
C LEU A 122 -13.59 37.34 -29.02
N GLN A 123 -13.19 36.10 -28.76
CA GLN A 123 -13.20 35.03 -29.74
C GLN A 123 -14.48 34.18 -29.64
N PRO A 124 -14.99 33.64 -30.76
CA PRO A 124 -16.24 32.89 -30.76
C PRO A 124 -16.15 31.62 -29.91
N THR A 125 -17.25 31.31 -29.24
CA THR A 125 -17.43 30.07 -28.47
C THR A 125 -18.39 29.14 -29.19
N ILE A 126 -18.15 27.83 -29.08
CA ILE A 126 -19.06 26.78 -29.54
C ILE A 126 -19.62 26.01 -28.35
N THR A 127 -20.74 25.34 -28.54
CA THR A 127 -21.30 24.41 -27.54
C THR A 127 -21.22 22.98 -28.09
N CYS A 128 -20.74 22.07 -27.27
CA CYS A 128 -20.60 20.65 -27.60
C CYS A 128 -21.20 19.79 -26.49
N GLU A 129 -21.43 18.52 -26.79
CA GLU A 129 -21.83 17.52 -25.79
C GLU A 129 -20.61 16.88 -25.13
N CYS A 130 -20.69 16.63 -23.82
CA CYS A 130 -19.68 15.94 -23.03
C CYS A 130 -20.33 14.96 -22.04
N LYS A 131 -19.51 14.06 -21.48
CA LYS A 131 -19.94 13.09 -20.48
C LYS A 131 -19.43 13.48 -19.09
N VAL A 132 -20.33 13.55 -18.13
CA VAL A 132 -20.01 13.79 -16.71
C VAL A 132 -20.19 12.49 -15.94
N TYR A 133 -19.11 11.92 -15.43
CA TYR A 133 -19.10 10.68 -14.63
C TYR A 133 -19.23 10.99 -13.14
N THR A 134 -20.23 10.39 -12.50
CA THR A 134 -20.50 10.51 -11.06
C THR A 134 -20.30 9.17 -10.36
N LEU A 135 -20.57 9.11 -9.05
CA LEU A 135 -20.45 7.89 -8.27
C LEU A 135 -21.54 6.83 -8.60
N THR A 136 -22.67 7.27 -9.14
CA THR A 136 -23.87 6.43 -9.39
C THR A 136 -24.17 6.25 -10.86
N GLU A 137 -23.98 7.28 -11.68
CA GLU A 137 -24.29 7.26 -13.11
C GLU A 137 -23.46 8.29 -13.90
N ALA A 138 -23.58 8.25 -15.23
CA ALA A 138 -22.99 9.27 -16.10
C ALA A 138 -24.07 10.02 -16.89
N PHE A 139 -23.86 11.32 -17.05
CA PHE A 139 -24.80 12.22 -17.72
C PHE A 139 -24.21 12.76 -19.02
N SER A 140 -25.07 12.99 -20.01
CA SER A 140 -24.75 13.81 -21.18
C SER A 140 -25.07 15.26 -20.90
N VAL A 141 -24.08 16.14 -21.03
CA VAL A 141 -24.15 17.56 -20.62
C VAL A 141 -23.56 18.45 -21.71
N GLN A 142 -24.14 19.63 -21.92
CA GLN A 142 -23.55 20.62 -22.82
C GLN A 142 -22.36 21.32 -22.16
N ILE A 143 -21.31 21.60 -22.95
CA ILE A 143 -20.10 22.30 -22.54
C ILE A 143 -19.77 23.41 -23.54
N GLN A 144 -19.47 24.61 -23.04
CA GLN A 144 -18.94 25.69 -23.87
C GLN A 144 -17.43 25.50 -24.08
N LEU A 145 -17.00 25.69 -25.32
CA LEU A 145 -15.63 25.51 -25.76
C LEU A 145 -15.20 26.67 -26.67
N GLN A 146 -13.91 26.94 -26.71
CA GLN A 146 -13.34 27.90 -27.64
C GLN A 146 -12.20 27.24 -28.41
N GLN A 147 -12.10 27.51 -29.72
CA GLN A 147 -11.04 26.94 -30.54
C GLN A 147 -9.68 27.41 -30.01
N CYS A 148 -8.77 26.48 -29.75
CA CYS A 148 -7.45 26.83 -29.23
C CYS A 148 -6.60 27.45 -30.36
N PRO A 149 -6.10 28.70 -30.21
CA PRO A 149 -5.30 29.35 -31.26
C PRO A 149 -3.89 28.76 -31.39
N ARG A 150 -3.41 28.01 -30.38
CA ARG A 150 -2.06 27.42 -30.34
C ARG A 150 -2.00 26.00 -30.90
N CYS A 151 -3.12 25.28 -30.89
CA CYS A 151 -3.14 23.88 -31.32
C CYS A 151 -3.47 23.79 -32.82
N PRO A 152 -2.82 22.89 -33.58
CA PRO A 152 -3.17 22.63 -34.97
C PRO A 152 -4.65 22.26 -35.11
N GLN A 153 -5.32 22.78 -36.14
CA GLN A 153 -6.76 22.58 -36.32
C GLN A 153 -7.13 21.10 -36.47
N GLU A 154 -6.24 20.30 -37.06
CA GLU A 154 -6.41 18.87 -37.29
C GLU A 154 -6.50 18.07 -35.98
N ARG A 155 -6.02 18.65 -34.87
CA ARG A 155 -6.05 18.01 -33.55
C ARG A 155 -7.35 18.25 -32.79
N HIS A 156 -8.22 19.14 -33.29
CA HIS A 156 -9.50 19.51 -32.67
C HIS A 156 -9.40 19.76 -31.16
N ARG A 157 -8.34 20.46 -30.71
CA ARG A 157 -8.18 20.84 -29.30
C ARG A 157 -8.92 22.15 -29.03
N TYR A 158 -9.58 22.19 -27.89
CA TYR A 158 -10.37 23.33 -27.45
C TYR A 158 -9.92 23.81 -26.08
N ILE A 159 -9.97 25.11 -25.87
CA ILE A 159 -10.02 25.71 -24.55
C ILE A 159 -11.35 25.30 -23.94
N GLY A 160 -11.28 24.70 -22.75
CA GLY A 160 -12.43 24.25 -22.02
C GLY A 160 -12.48 24.78 -20.61
N PRO A 161 -13.65 24.66 -19.96
CA PRO A 161 -13.89 25.22 -18.65
C PRO A 161 -13.05 24.54 -17.57
N GLU A 162 -12.81 25.29 -16.50
CA GLU A 162 -12.25 24.80 -15.23
C GLU A 162 -13.38 24.75 -14.19
N PRO A 163 -14.11 23.63 -14.08
CA PRO A 163 -15.34 23.55 -13.29
C PRO A 163 -15.08 23.12 -11.84
N ARG A 164 -13.88 23.39 -11.30
CA ARG A 164 -13.50 23.10 -9.91
C ARG A 164 -14.52 23.62 -8.90
N ASP A 165 -15.01 24.83 -9.13
CA ASP A 165 -15.90 25.54 -8.20
C ASP A 165 -17.31 24.90 -8.11
N ILE A 166 -17.66 24.00 -9.05
CA ILE A 166 -18.89 23.17 -9.03
C ILE A 166 -18.61 21.69 -8.77
N GLY A 167 -17.39 21.33 -8.36
CA GLY A 167 -17.04 19.96 -7.97
C GLY A 167 -16.82 19.02 -9.13
N LEU A 168 -16.41 19.55 -10.29
CA LEU A 168 -16.08 18.77 -11.47
C LEU A 168 -14.62 18.95 -11.85
N PHE A 169 -14.05 17.89 -12.43
CA PHE A 169 -12.71 17.83 -12.97
C PHE A 169 -12.77 17.55 -14.46
N ASN A 170 -12.30 18.49 -15.28
CA ASN A 170 -12.33 18.37 -16.73
C ASN A 170 -11.04 17.73 -17.24
N LEU A 171 -11.11 16.45 -17.64
CA LEU A 171 -9.96 15.76 -18.20
C LEU A 171 -9.64 16.29 -19.61
N ASN A 172 -10.60 16.29 -20.52
CA ASN A 172 -10.33 16.55 -21.95
C ASN A 172 -11.51 17.13 -22.75
N ASN A 173 -12.42 17.86 -22.09
CA ASN A 173 -13.67 18.42 -22.64
C ASN A 173 -14.73 17.41 -23.08
N SER A 174 -14.37 16.15 -23.31
CA SER A 174 -15.31 15.07 -23.64
C SER A 174 -15.67 14.21 -22.43
N ALA A 175 -14.73 14.06 -21.49
CA ALA A 175 -14.89 13.29 -20.26
C ALA A 175 -14.57 14.18 -19.05
N ILE A 176 -15.57 14.34 -18.19
CA ILE A 176 -15.53 15.15 -16.99
C ILE A 176 -15.92 14.24 -15.82
N PHE A 177 -15.26 14.40 -14.68
CA PHE A 177 -15.44 13.52 -13.53
C PHE A 177 -15.78 14.36 -12.31
N THR A 178 -16.71 13.91 -11.48
CA THR A 178 -16.98 14.57 -10.21
C THR A 178 -15.81 14.41 -9.24
N HIS A 179 -15.55 15.43 -8.43
CA HIS A 179 -14.61 15.34 -7.32
C HIS A 179 -15.02 14.24 -6.34
N GLU A 180 -16.33 14.06 -6.14
CA GLU A 180 -16.90 13.00 -5.30
C GLU A 180 -16.42 11.60 -5.75
N LEU A 181 -16.59 11.26 -7.03
CA LEU A 181 -16.14 9.98 -7.59
C LEU A 181 -14.63 9.75 -7.39
N LEU A 182 -13.82 10.78 -7.63
CA LEU A 182 -12.36 10.69 -7.53
C LEU A 182 -11.89 10.62 -6.07
N ASN A 183 -12.55 11.34 -5.17
CA ASN A 183 -12.30 11.29 -3.73
C ASN A 183 -12.74 9.96 -3.11
N GLU A 184 -13.81 9.36 -3.61
CA GLU A 184 -14.26 8.04 -3.15
C GLU A 184 -13.21 6.97 -3.42
N TYR A 185 -12.59 6.97 -4.61
CA TYR A 185 -11.46 6.07 -4.88
C TYR A 185 -10.28 6.36 -3.96
N THR A 186 -9.92 7.64 -3.76
CA THR A 186 -8.83 8.02 -2.83
C THR A 186 -9.12 7.52 -1.40
N SER A 187 -10.37 7.58 -0.96
CA SER A 187 -10.81 7.05 0.34
C SER A 187 -10.70 5.52 0.39
N ALA A 188 -11.19 4.82 -0.64
CA ALA A 188 -11.11 3.36 -0.70
C ALA A 188 -9.66 2.87 -0.70
N PHE A 189 -8.81 3.46 -1.55
CA PHE A 189 -7.39 3.15 -1.68
C PHE A 189 -6.57 3.44 -0.41
N SER A 190 -6.90 4.50 0.34
CA SER A 190 -6.19 4.82 1.60
C SER A 190 -6.69 4.03 2.80
N SER A 191 -7.94 3.57 2.77
CA SER A 191 -8.54 2.77 3.85
C SER A 191 -8.23 1.27 3.74
N SER A 192 -8.01 0.77 2.52
CA SER A 192 -7.77 -0.64 2.24
C SER A 192 -7.03 -0.82 0.92
N GLU A 193 -6.35 -1.95 0.75
CA GLU A 193 -5.71 -2.32 -0.52
C GLU A 193 -6.76 -2.44 -1.64
N THR A 194 -7.03 -1.33 -2.32
CA THR A 194 -8.04 -1.23 -3.37
C THR A 194 -7.37 -0.91 -4.71
N PRO A 195 -7.08 -1.91 -5.56
CA PRO A 195 -6.54 -1.67 -6.89
C PRO A 195 -7.57 -1.02 -7.83
N PHE A 196 -7.09 -0.34 -8.88
CA PHE A 196 -7.96 0.34 -9.86
C PHE A 196 -8.99 -0.57 -10.52
N GLU A 197 -8.58 -1.74 -11.04
CA GLU A 197 -9.46 -2.61 -11.82
C GLU A 197 -10.65 -3.16 -10.99
N PRO A 198 -10.44 -3.73 -9.78
CA PRO A 198 -11.56 -4.12 -8.91
C PRO A 198 -12.50 -2.96 -8.57
N TRP A 199 -11.96 -1.77 -8.29
CA TRP A 199 -12.79 -0.60 -7.97
C TRP A 199 -13.60 -0.14 -9.18
N VAL A 200 -12.99 -0.05 -10.36
CA VAL A 200 -13.68 0.32 -11.62
C VAL A 200 -14.77 -0.69 -11.96
N GLN A 201 -14.52 -1.99 -11.78
CA GLN A 201 -15.53 -3.03 -11.95
C GLN A 201 -16.69 -2.87 -10.95
N THR A 202 -16.40 -2.48 -9.72
CA THR A 202 -17.42 -2.24 -8.69
C THR A 202 -18.32 -1.06 -9.08
N ILE A 203 -17.74 0.04 -9.54
CA ILE A 203 -18.53 1.20 -10.02
C ILE A 203 -19.30 0.86 -11.31
N ALA A 204 -18.70 0.10 -12.23
CA ALA A 204 -19.38 -0.34 -13.45
C ALA A 204 -20.62 -1.20 -13.15
N ARG A 205 -20.53 -2.15 -12.20
CA ARG A 205 -21.69 -2.93 -11.74
C ARG A 205 -22.76 -2.07 -11.10
N ARG A 206 -22.37 -1.07 -10.30
CA ARG A 206 -23.31 -0.10 -9.72
C ARG A 206 -24.06 0.68 -10.82
N TYR A 207 -23.34 1.08 -11.86
CA TYR A 207 -23.96 1.71 -13.02
C TYR A 207 -24.99 0.76 -13.65
N GLU A 208 -24.63 -0.50 -13.91
CA GLU A 208 -25.52 -1.52 -14.50
C GLU A 208 -26.83 -1.72 -13.71
N GLU A 209 -26.78 -1.70 -12.38
CA GLU A 209 -27.98 -1.78 -11.51
C GLU A 209 -28.97 -0.65 -11.74
N MET A 210 -28.47 0.54 -12.10
CA MET A 210 -29.28 1.73 -12.36
C MET A 210 -29.84 1.80 -13.80
N GLN A 211 -29.61 0.76 -14.63
CA GLN A 211 -29.93 0.72 -16.07
C GLN A 211 -29.44 1.98 -16.82
N PRO A 212 -28.12 2.21 -16.85
CA PRO A 212 -27.55 3.47 -17.26
C PRO A 212 -27.58 3.58 -18.79
N SER A 213 -27.87 4.77 -19.30
CA SER A 213 -27.74 5.06 -20.74
C SER A 213 -26.27 5.13 -21.18
N ILE A 214 -25.35 5.42 -20.24
CA ILE A 214 -23.92 5.59 -20.48
C ILE A 214 -23.15 4.63 -19.54
N PRO A 215 -22.35 3.69 -20.07
CA PRO A 215 -21.55 2.80 -19.24
C PRO A 215 -20.42 3.56 -18.54
N PHE A 216 -19.96 3.02 -17.40
CA PHE A 216 -18.77 3.56 -16.73
C PHE A 216 -17.50 3.39 -17.59
N VAL A 217 -16.49 4.20 -17.31
CA VAL A 217 -15.22 4.18 -18.05
C VAL A 217 -14.40 2.92 -17.77
N GLY A 218 -13.55 2.53 -18.71
CA GLY A 218 -12.58 1.45 -18.51
C GLY A 218 -11.43 1.85 -17.57
N GLY A 219 -10.75 0.86 -17.00
CA GLY A 219 -9.70 1.05 -15.99
C GLY A 219 -8.55 1.97 -16.41
N GLY A 220 -8.11 1.89 -17.66
CA GLY A 220 -7.04 2.75 -18.20
C GLY A 220 -7.40 4.24 -18.20
N LEU A 221 -8.65 4.59 -18.56
CA LEU A 221 -9.13 5.98 -18.55
C LEU A 221 -9.33 6.46 -17.12
N PHE A 222 -9.93 5.65 -16.26
CA PHE A 222 -10.13 6.00 -14.85
C PHE A 222 -8.80 6.25 -14.13
N ARG A 223 -7.82 5.36 -14.32
CA ARG A 223 -6.46 5.52 -13.79
C ARG A 223 -5.83 6.83 -14.24
N SER A 224 -5.97 7.17 -15.53
CA SER A 224 -5.41 8.40 -16.10
C SER A 224 -6.03 9.65 -15.47
N VAL A 225 -7.36 9.69 -15.32
CA VAL A 225 -8.01 10.85 -14.69
C VAL A 225 -7.66 10.95 -13.21
N TRP A 226 -7.60 9.84 -12.48
CA TRP A 226 -7.26 9.89 -11.06
C TRP A 226 -5.84 10.41 -10.84
N PHE A 227 -4.86 9.97 -11.64
CA PHE A 227 -3.52 10.56 -11.56
C PHE A 227 -3.50 12.04 -11.96
N ALA A 228 -4.27 12.45 -12.96
CA ALA A 228 -4.38 13.87 -13.31
C ALA A 228 -5.02 14.70 -12.17
N TYR A 229 -5.96 14.11 -11.43
CA TYR A 229 -6.65 14.74 -10.30
C TYR A 229 -5.78 14.85 -9.05
N ILE A 230 -5.15 13.73 -8.62
CA ILE A 230 -4.36 13.68 -7.39
C ILE A 230 -3.17 14.64 -7.45
N ARG A 231 -2.65 14.92 -8.66
CA ARG A 231 -1.60 15.92 -8.91
C ARG A 231 -1.97 17.33 -8.49
N LEU A 232 -3.26 17.66 -8.57
CA LEU A 232 -3.74 18.97 -8.21
C LEU A 232 -4.10 19.05 -6.73
N ILE A 233 -4.14 17.93 -5.99
CA ILE A 233 -4.38 17.96 -4.56
C ILE A 233 -3.19 18.63 -3.86
N GLN A 234 -3.47 19.75 -3.19
CA GLN A 234 -2.47 20.46 -2.41
C GLN A 234 -2.64 20.15 -0.93
N PHE A 235 -1.67 19.41 -0.38
CA PHE A 235 -1.52 19.24 1.05
C PHE A 235 -0.75 20.43 1.63
N GLU A 236 -1.33 21.12 2.61
CA GLU A 236 -0.63 22.18 3.35
C GLU A 236 0.26 21.58 4.45
N GLY A 237 1.36 22.29 4.76
CA GLY A 237 2.24 21.98 5.89
C GLY A 237 3.06 20.71 5.76
N ASP A 238 3.71 20.35 6.86
CA ASP A 238 4.50 19.11 7.03
C ASP A 238 3.65 17.95 7.60
N LYS A 239 2.32 18.13 7.66
CA LYS A 239 1.36 17.21 8.26
C LYS A 239 1.73 16.79 9.70
N THR A 240 2.32 17.71 10.47
CA THR A 240 2.64 17.47 11.89
C THR A 240 1.39 17.05 12.67
N CYS A 241 1.51 15.95 13.43
CA CYS A 241 0.44 15.47 14.29
C CYS A 241 0.12 16.52 15.37
N PRO A 242 -1.14 16.97 15.53
CA PRO A 242 -1.49 17.97 16.55
C PRO A 242 -1.32 17.45 17.98
N SER A 243 -1.37 16.13 18.18
CA SER A 243 -1.20 15.49 19.49
C SER A 243 0.27 15.20 19.82
N CYS A 244 1.03 14.71 18.84
CA CYS A 244 2.40 14.24 19.08
C CYS A 244 3.48 15.29 18.72
N GLY A 245 3.11 16.35 18.00
CA GLY A 245 4.05 17.34 17.49
C GLY A 245 5.02 16.76 16.46
N THR A 246 6.11 17.49 16.22
CA THR A 246 7.13 17.17 15.20
C THR A 246 8.00 15.97 15.58
N PHE A 247 8.07 15.64 16.88
CA PHE A 247 8.93 14.58 17.42
C PHE A 247 8.11 13.60 18.27
N PRO A 248 7.24 12.79 17.65
CA PRO A 248 6.51 11.76 18.38
C PRO A 248 7.48 10.78 19.06
N ASN A 249 7.14 10.32 20.27
CA ASN A 249 7.95 9.32 20.99
C ASN A 249 8.11 8.01 20.21
N ASN A 250 7.11 7.64 19.40
CA ASN A 250 7.12 6.48 18.53
C ASN A 250 6.58 6.89 17.15
N VAL A 251 7.25 6.47 16.08
CA VAL A 251 6.76 6.58 14.70
C VAL A 251 6.49 5.19 14.17
N ILE A 252 5.25 4.92 13.78
CA ILE A 252 4.89 3.69 13.08
C ILE A 252 4.87 4.02 11.58
N TRP A 253 5.68 3.30 10.82
CA TRP A 253 5.70 3.39 9.37
C TRP A 253 4.88 2.22 8.83
N ASP A 254 3.63 2.48 8.47
CA ASP A 254 2.85 1.54 7.67
C ASP A 254 3.19 1.78 6.19
N GLY A 255 3.60 0.73 5.50
CA GLY A 255 4.14 0.84 4.16
C GLY A 255 3.86 -0.41 3.35
N VAL A 256 3.17 -0.24 2.22
CA VAL A 256 3.01 -1.30 1.23
C VAL A 256 4.26 -1.32 0.35
N SER A 257 5.03 -2.41 0.42
CA SER A 257 6.18 -2.62 -0.46
C SER A 257 5.72 -3.32 -1.74
N ILE A 258 5.72 -2.60 -2.86
CA ILE A 258 5.51 -3.20 -4.19
C ILE A 258 6.85 -3.69 -4.71
N ALA A 259 7.08 -5.01 -4.64
CA ALA A 259 8.27 -5.63 -5.22
C ALA A 259 7.98 -6.08 -6.65
N PHE A 260 8.77 -5.59 -7.61
CA PHE A 260 8.81 -6.14 -8.96
C PHE A 260 9.89 -7.22 -9.00
N GLY A 261 9.59 -8.38 -9.61
CA GLY A 261 10.63 -9.37 -9.88
C GLY A 261 11.75 -8.74 -10.71
N CYS A 262 13.02 -9.08 -10.44
CA CYS A 262 14.20 -8.51 -11.10
C CYS A 262 14.10 -8.48 -12.64
N LYS A 263 13.41 -9.47 -13.23
CA LYS A 263 13.09 -9.55 -14.67
C LYS A 263 12.26 -8.38 -15.23
N HIS A 264 11.62 -7.58 -14.38
CA HIS A 264 10.81 -6.42 -14.74
C HIS A 264 11.55 -5.10 -14.49
N VAL A 265 12.77 -5.15 -13.92
CA VAL A 265 13.65 -3.99 -13.81
C VAL A 265 14.34 -3.83 -15.17
N ASN A 266 14.00 -2.77 -15.89
CA ASN A 266 14.69 -2.36 -17.12
C ASN A 266 15.51 -1.08 -16.85
N ASP A 267 16.30 -0.64 -17.84
CA ASP A 267 17.14 0.56 -17.71
C ASP A 267 16.34 1.85 -17.44
N GLU A 268 15.02 1.85 -17.66
CA GLU A 268 14.13 3.00 -17.42
C GLU A 268 13.53 3.04 -16.01
N LEU A 269 13.55 1.92 -15.27
CA LEU A 269 12.89 1.79 -13.97
C LEU A 269 13.92 1.67 -12.85
N GLN A 270 14.27 2.78 -12.24
CA GLN A 270 15.16 2.83 -11.08
C GLN A 270 14.35 2.83 -9.78
N PRO A 271 14.76 2.06 -8.75
CA PRO A 271 14.07 2.09 -7.47
C PRO A 271 14.13 3.52 -6.88
N PRO A 272 13.08 4.01 -6.21
CA PRO A 272 13.09 5.32 -5.56
C PRO A 272 14.17 5.44 -4.46
N THR A 273 14.80 4.33 -4.10
CA THR A 273 15.84 4.22 -3.07
C THR A 273 17.25 4.03 -3.64
N VAL A 274 17.53 4.43 -4.89
CA VAL A 274 18.91 4.40 -5.41
C VAL A 274 19.82 5.26 -4.55
N VAL A 275 20.88 4.66 -4.04
CA VAL A 275 21.95 5.37 -3.32
C VAL A 275 22.70 6.23 -4.32
N GLN A 276 22.56 7.55 -4.22
CA GLN A 276 23.26 8.49 -5.09
C GLN A 276 24.77 8.52 -4.80
N ALA A 277 25.56 9.01 -5.75
CA ALA A 277 27.02 9.17 -5.55
C ALA A 277 27.34 10.09 -4.37
N SER A 278 26.52 11.13 -4.16
CA SER A 278 26.56 12.10 -3.07
C SER A 278 25.84 11.67 -1.79
N ALA A 279 25.31 10.44 -1.73
CA ALA A 279 24.62 9.95 -0.54
C ALA A 279 25.57 9.96 0.66
N MET A 280 25.07 10.43 1.81
CA MET A 280 25.79 10.37 3.07
C MET A 280 26.11 8.90 3.40
N GLU A 281 27.38 8.64 3.72
CA GLU A 281 27.79 7.34 4.26
C GLU A 281 27.43 7.30 5.74
N HIS A 282 26.57 6.37 6.12
CA HIS A 282 26.22 6.16 7.52
C HIS A 282 27.08 5.04 8.08
N PRO A 283 27.77 5.24 9.21
CA PRO A 283 28.56 4.17 9.85
C PRO A 283 27.68 3.04 10.42
N SER A 284 26.36 3.26 10.46
CA SER A 284 25.36 2.33 10.98
C SER A 284 25.41 1.01 10.25
N ARG A 285 25.61 -0.07 11.01
CA ARG A 285 25.55 -1.45 10.51
C ARG A 285 24.24 -2.07 10.94
N SER A 286 23.68 -2.94 10.09
CA SER A 286 22.55 -3.77 10.48
C SER A 286 22.98 -4.69 11.62
N LEU A 287 22.26 -4.67 12.74
CA LEU A 287 22.42 -5.70 13.75
C LEU A 287 21.79 -6.99 13.23
N SER A 288 22.58 -8.05 13.10
CA SER A 288 22.02 -9.39 12.92
C SER A 288 21.41 -9.86 14.25
N GLN A 289 20.42 -10.73 14.19
CA GLN A 289 19.82 -11.38 15.37
C GLN A 289 19.02 -10.46 16.31
N GLN A 290 18.24 -9.54 15.74
CA GLN A 290 17.31 -8.66 16.47
C GLN A 290 16.01 -9.36 16.89
N GLU A 291 15.85 -10.66 16.68
CA GLU A 291 14.65 -11.41 17.05
C GLU A 291 14.69 -11.81 18.53
N TRP A 292 13.51 -12.01 19.13
CA TRP A 292 13.37 -12.47 20.50
C TRP A 292 14.06 -13.81 20.74
N LEU A 293 13.87 -14.74 19.80
CA LEU A 293 14.42 -16.08 19.83
C LEU A 293 15.48 -16.20 18.73
N GLN A 294 16.77 -16.04 19.01
CA GLN A 294 17.78 -15.79 17.97
C GLN A 294 18.03 -16.95 16.97
N ASP A 295 17.73 -18.20 17.34
CA ASP A 295 17.89 -19.35 16.46
C ASP A 295 16.73 -19.46 15.46
N GLY A 296 16.96 -19.06 14.21
CA GLY A 296 15.95 -19.08 13.15
C GLY A 296 15.40 -20.47 12.83
N LYS A 297 16.20 -21.54 12.97
CA LYS A 297 15.72 -22.91 12.73
C LYS A 297 14.78 -23.36 13.84
N MET A 298 15.13 -23.07 15.09
CA MET A 298 14.29 -23.39 16.24
C MET A 298 13.05 -22.51 16.31
N ARG A 299 13.13 -21.23 15.93
CA ARG A 299 11.95 -20.37 15.74
C ARG A 299 10.97 -20.96 14.74
N LYS A 300 11.46 -21.36 13.56
CA LYS A 300 10.63 -21.98 12.54
C LYS A 300 9.96 -23.24 13.08
N LYS A 301 10.72 -24.10 13.74
CA LYS A 301 10.20 -25.33 14.37
C LYS A 301 9.11 -25.03 15.41
N LEU A 302 9.29 -24.01 16.24
CA LEU A 302 8.26 -23.57 17.19
C LEU A 302 7.00 -23.05 16.49
N ARG A 303 7.14 -22.24 15.43
CA ARG A 303 6.00 -21.75 14.65
C ARG A 303 5.24 -22.89 13.99
N ASP A 304 5.95 -23.81 13.34
CA ASP A 304 5.37 -24.98 12.68
C ASP A 304 4.62 -25.83 13.72
N TRP A 305 5.23 -26.06 14.89
CA TRP A 305 4.60 -26.78 16.01
C TRP A 305 3.29 -26.12 16.50
N LEU A 306 3.28 -24.79 16.64
CA LEU A 306 2.08 -24.04 17.04
C LEU A 306 1.01 -24.03 15.94
N ALA A 307 1.40 -23.86 14.68
CA ALA A 307 0.51 -23.82 13.52
C ALA A 307 -0.13 -25.19 13.24
N GLU A 308 0.61 -26.27 13.50
CA GLU A 308 0.10 -27.63 13.37
C GLU A 308 -0.90 -28.00 14.47
N GLY A 309 -1.10 -27.17 15.50
CA GLY A 309 -2.06 -27.42 16.58
C GLY A 309 -1.47 -28.14 17.79
N GLY A 310 -0.16 -27.99 18.04
CA GLY A 310 0.51 -28.43 19.25
C GLY A 310 0.38 -29.92 19.55
N LEU A 311 0.00 -30.26 20.80
CA LEU A 311 -0.17 -31.65 21.25
C LEU A 311 -1.53 -32.22 20.84
N LYS A 312 -1.70 -32.64 19.58
CA LYS A 312 -2.93 -33.36 19.19
C LYS A 312 -3.06 -34.67 19.96
N ILE A 313 -3.91 -34.71 20.98
CA ILE A 313 -4.26 -35.93 21.71
C ILE A 313 -5.76 -36.10 21.56
N GLU A 314 -6.17 -36.88 20.55
CA GLU A 314 -7.58 -37.25 20.38
C GLU A 314 -7.88 -38.56 21.12
N ASN A 315 -9.03 -38.60 21.78
CA ASN A 315 -9.55 -39.81 22.41
C ASN A 315 -10.13 -40.71 21.32
N GLY A 316 -9.62 -41.94 21.24
CA GLY A 316 -9.91 -42.88 20.15
C GLY A 316 -11.39 -43.19 19.94
N ALA A 317 -11.77 -43.17 18.67
CA ALA A 317 -12.77 -44.08 18.10
C ALA A 317 -12.61 -44.23 16.57
N ASP A 318 -11.95 -43.31 15.85
CA ASP A 318 -11.92 -43.36 14.37
C ASP A 318 -10.61 -42.81 13.71
N GLY A 319 -9.54 -42.61 14.48
CA GLY A 319 -8.28 -42.06 13.97
C GLY A 319 -7.28 -43.16 13.57
N GLY A 320 -7.00 -43.30 12.27
CA GLY A 320 -6.03 -44.28 11.75
C GLY A 320 -4.58 -44.08 12.24
N ASP A 321 -3.72 -45.08 12.01
CA ASP A 321 -2.31 -45.16 12.48
C ASP A 321 -1.48 -43.87 12.28
N ASN A 322 -1.75 -43.11 11.20
CA ASN A 322 -1.07 -41.85 10.89
C ASN A 322 -1.24 -40.76 11.98
N HIS A 323 -2.34 -40.77 12.74
CA HIS A 323 -2.60 -39.76 13.79
C HIS A 323 -1.73 -40.00 15.03
N ILE A 324 -1.54 -41.26 15.42
CA ILE A 324 -0.70 -41.64 16.55
C ILE A 324 0.76 -41.30 16.24
N GLU A 325 1.22 -41.59 15.02
CA GLU A 325 2.58 -41.26 14.58
C GLU A 325 2.83 -39.74 14.59
N THR A 326 1.88 -38.95 14.08
CA THR A 326 1.97 -37.48 14.10
C THR A 326 2.03 -36.94 15.52
N SER A 327 1.21 -37.48 16.43
CA SER A 327 1.17 -37.07 17.84
C SER A 327 2.46 -37.41 18.57
N LEU A 328 3.01 -38.60 18.34
CA LEU A 328 4.32 -39.01 18.88
C LEU A 328 5.45 -38.14 18.34
N LYS A 329 5.41 -37.75 17.06
CA LYS A 329 6.38 -36.81 16.48
C LYS A 329 6.30 -35.44 17.16
N GLN A 330 5.09 -34.92 17.38
CA GLN A 330 4.87 -33.65 18.07
C GLN A 330 5.37 -33.66 19.52
N VAL A 331 5.14 -34.76 20.25
CA VAL A 331 5.68 -34.96 21.62
C VAL A 331 7.20 -35.03 21.60
N LYS A 332 7.81 -35.74 20.64
CA LYS A 332 9.27 -35.84 20.52
C LYS A 332 9.90 -34.46 20.25
N ILE A 333 9.36 -33.69 19.31
CA ILE A 333 9.82 -32.32 19.03
C ILE A 333 9.72 -31.47 20.28
N LEU A 334 8.59 -31.55 20.99
CA LEU A 334 8.37 -30.78 22.22
C LEU A 334 9.40 -31.12 23.31
N GLN A 335 9.57 -32.41 23.63
CA GLN A 335 10.38 -32.86 24.77
C GLN A 335 11.88 -32.83 24.48
N LEU A 336 12.30 -33.24 23.28
CA LEU A 336 13.72 -33.40 22.93
C LEU A 336 14.34 -32.13 22.36
N GLU A 337 13.53 -31.22 21.83
CA GLU A 337 14.04 -30.06 21.09
C GLU A 337 13.53 -28.73 21.66
N LEU A 338 12.22 -28.52 21.72
CA LEU A 338 11.67 -27.22 22.11
C LEU A 338 11.87 -26.91 23.60
N TYR A 339 11.59 -27.85 24.52
CA TYR A 339 11.80 -27.61 25.95
C TYR A 339 13.27 -27.37 26.31
N PRO A 340 14.24 -28.20 25.89
CA PRO A 340 15.64 -27.93 26.18
C PRO A 340 16.08 -26.58 25.62
N TRP A 341 15.68 -26.24 24.39
CA TRP A 341 16.02 -24.97 23.77
C TRP A 341 15.41 -23.76 24.47
N LEU A 342 14.11 -23.79 24.81
CA LEU A 342 13.50 -22.69 25.56
C LEU A 342 14.16 -22.53 26.93
N HIS A 343 14.55 -23.64 27.57
CA HIS A 343 15.22 -23.61 28.86
C HIS A 343 16.62 -22.97 28.79
N THR A 344 17.37 -23.18 27.69
CA THR A 344 18.68 -22.53 27.52
C THR A 344 18.57 -21.02 27.34
N LEU A 345 17.42 -20.52 26.85
CA LEU A 345 17.13 -19.10 26.73
C LEU A 345 16.62 -18.50 28.05
N SER A 346 15.67 -19.17 28.70
CA SER A 346 15.17 -18.84 30.04
C SER A 346 14.38 -20.02 30.62
N PRO A 347 14.64 -20.44 31.87
CA PRO A 347 13.82 -21.47 32.52
C PRO A 347 12.34 -21.06 32.58
N HIS A 348 12.06 -19.76 32.77
CA HIS A 348 10.70 -19.22 32.83
C HIS A 348 9.98 -19.29 31.48
N LEU A 349 10.68 -19.13 30.35
CA LEU A 349 10.10 -19.34 29.02
C LEU A 349 9.66 -20.79 28.86
N LYS A 350 10.52 -21.75 29.22
CA LYS A 350 10.18 -23.17 29.15
C LYS A 350 9.02 -23.52 30.09
N ASP A 351 8.98 -22.96 31.30
CA ASP A 351 7.93 -23.27 32.27
C ASP A 351 6.58 -22.67 31.87
N MET A 352 6.55 -21.41 31.44
CA MET A 352 5.35 -20.78 30.87
C MET A 352 4.86 -21.57 29.65
N PHE A 353 5.76 -21.91 28.71
CA PHE A 353 5.40 -22.68 27.53
C PHE A 353 4.85 -24.05 27.92
N SER A 354 5.53 -24.78 28.80
CA SER A 354 5.12 -26.10 29.27
C SER A 354 3.75 -26.09 29.94
N LYS A 355 3.47 -25.08 30.76
CA LYS A 355 2.22 -24.95 31.52
C LYS A 355 1.04 -24.55 30.64
N HIS A 356 1.23 -23.58 29.73
CA HIS A 356 0.11 -22.97 29.01
C HIS A 356 -0.06 -23.44 27.57
N LEU A 357 1.00 -23.95 26.93
CA LEU A 357 1.02 -24.38 25.53
C LEU A 357 1.53 -25.81 25.34
N GLY A 358 2.24 -26.39 26.31
CA GLY A 358 2.77 -27.75 26.26
C GLY A 358 1.83 -28.75 26.93
N HIS A 359 2.40 -29.66 27.74
CA HIS A 359 1.63 -30.71 28.41
C HIS A 359 0.54 -30.14 29.35
N GLY A 360 0.75 -28.97 29.96
CA GLY A 360 -0.25 -28.36 30.84
C GLY A 360 -1.50 -27.82 30.10
N ALA A 361 -1.43 -27.69 28.77
CA ALA A 361 -2.56 -27.30 27.93
C ALA A 361 -3.47 -28.47 27.52
N VAL A 362 -3.08 -29.71 27.85
CA VAL A 362 -3.85 -30.91 27.56
C VAL A 362 -4.89 -31.08 28.66
N GLN A 363 -6.17 -31.02 28.30
CA GLN A 363 -7.26 -31.28 29.24
C GLN A 363 -7.73 -32.73 29.11
N ASN A 364 -8.00 -33.39 30.24
CA ASN A 364 -8.49 -34.77 30.29
C ASN A 364 -9.71 -34.94 29.36
N GLY A 365 -9.48 -35.60 28.23
CA GLY A 365 -10.48 -35.93 27.22
C GLY A 365 -10.97 -34.81 26.30
N LYS A 366 -10.35 -33.63 26.31
CA LYS A 366 -10.67 -32.52 25.38
C LYS A 366 -9.52 -32.13 24.44
N GLY A 367 -8.43 -32.90 24.46
CA GLY A 367 -7.24 -32.64 23.67
C GLY A 367 -6.50 -31.36 24.09
N TRP A 368 -5.66 -30.86 23.20
CA TRP A 368 -4.87 -29.64 23.41
C TRP A 368 -5.72 -28.40 23.23
N SER A 369 -5.87 -27.65 24.32
CA SER A 369 -6.69 -26.45 24.39
C SER A 369 -5.89 -25.34 25.07
N PRO A 370 -4.90 -24.74 24.37
CA PRO A 370 -4.07 -23.69 24.92
C PRO A 370 -4.89 -22.43 25.22
N ARG A 371 -4.43 -21.65 26.19
CA ARG A 371 -4.97 -20.29 26.39
C ARG A 371 -4.49 -19.39 25.26
N LYS A 372 -5.42 -18.66 24.63
CA LYS A 372 -5.15 -17.86 23.42
C LYS A 372 -4.15 -16.74 23.67
N GLU A 373 -4.17 -16.15 24.85
CA GLU A 373 -3.31 -15.03 25.25
C GLU A 373 -1.83 -15.45 25.25
N TYR A 374 -1.53 -16.62 25.81
CA TYR A 374 -0.18 -17.19 25.82
C TYR A 374 0.25 -17.66 24.42
N LEU A 375 -0.69 -18.18 23.63
CA LEU A 375 -0.42 -18.58 22.25
C LEU A 375 0.04 -17.38 21.41
N VAL A 376 -0.67 -16.24 21.52
CA VAL A 376 -0.33 -14.98 20.84
C VAL A 376 1.05 -14.49 21.26
N LEU A 377 1.40 -14.54 22.55
CA LEU A 377 2.75 -14.18 23.00
C LEU A 377 3.82 -15.03 22.31
N PHE A 378 3.69 -16.35 22.30
CA PHE A 378 4.70 -17.21 21.67
C PHE A 378 4.73 -17.11 20.13
N GLN A 379 3.62 -16.75 19.48
CA GLN A 379 3.62 -16.39 18.06
C GLN A 379 4.44 -15.13 17.81
N ILE A 380 4.31 -14.10 18.65
CA ILE A 380 5.10 -12.86 18.56
C ILE A 380 6.58 -13.11 18.83
N LEU A 381 6.91 -13.91 19.84
CA LEU A 381 8.30 -14.26 20.17
C LEU A 381 8.97 -15.09 19.07
N SER A 382 8.20 -15.91 18.35
CA SER A 382 8.70 -16.79 17.30
C SER A 382 8.60 -16.23 15.89
N ALA A 383 8.09 -15.00 15.71
CA ALA A 383 7.96 -14.35 14.40
C ALA A 383 9.31 -14.30 13.63
N GLU A 384 9.25 -14.33 12.30
CA GLU A 384 10.44 -14.10 11.46
C GLU A 384 10.86 -12.64 11.46
N GLU A 385 9.89 -11.74 11.56
CA GLU A 385 10.10 -10.32 11.71
C GLU A 385 10.51 -9.99 13.16
N SER A 386 11.39 -9.01 13.33
CA SER A 386 11.78 -8.54 14.64
C SER A 386 10.64 -7.72 15.25
N THR A 387 9.71 -8.41 15.94
CA THR A 387 8.69 -7.74 16.78
C THR A 387 9.32 -6.94 17.92
N MET A 388 10.62 -7.14 18.16
CA MET A 388 11.45 -6.34 19.07
C MET A 388 11.62 -4.89 18.61
N GLN A 389 11.35 -4.56 17.34
CA GLN A 389 11.29 -3.18 16.86
C GLN A 389 10.28 -2.31 17.65
N THR A 390 9.32 -2.94 18.33
CA THR A 390 8.35 -2.25 19.22
C THR A 390 8.93 -1.88 20.60
N MET A 391 10.11 -2.40 20.96
CA MET A 391 10.77 -2.16 22.26
C MET A 391 11.57 -0.87 22.25
N SER A 392 10.89 0.29 22.26
CA SER A 392 11.55 1.58 22.42
C SER A 392 12.17 1.75 23.82
N HIS A 393 13.00 2.79 24.01
CA HIS A 393 13.58 3.11 25.33
C HIS A 393 12.49 3.31 26.39
N SER A 394 11.37 3.96 26.02
CA SER A 394 10.23 4.15 26.93
C SER A 394 9.55 2.81 27.28
N THR A 395 9.34 1.93 26.30
CA THR A 395 8.80 0.58 26.54
C THR A 395 9.68 -0.21 27.51
N LEU A 396 11.02 -0.16 27.33
CA LEU A 396 11.96 -0.82 28.22
C LEU A 396 11.96 -0.25 29.64
N CYS A 397 11.86 1.08 29.79
CA CYS A 397 11.75 1.73 31.11
C CYS A 397 10.46 1.33 31.83
N ASN A 398 9.34 1.28 31.12
CA ASN A 398 8.06 0.85 31.68
C ASN A 398 8.11 -0.62 32.10
N LEU A 399 8.73 -1.48 31.28
CA LEU A 399 8.92 -2.88 31.59
C LEU A 399 9.83 -3.08 32.82
N GLU A 400 10.93 -2.34 32.92
CA GLU A 400 11.80 -2.33 34.11
C GLU A 400 11.05 -1.90 35.37
N THR A 401 10.26 -0.82 35.27
CA THR A 401 9.45 -0.30 36.38
C THR A 401 8.45 -1.36 36.87
N PHE A 402 7.78 -2.04 35.95
CA PHE A 402 6.86 -3.13 36.27
C PHE A 402 7.60 -4.32 36.90
N ILE A 403 8.76 -4.74 36.39
CA ILE A 403 9.53 -5.85 36.97
C ILE A 403 9.97 -5.53 38.41
N GLN A 404 10.40 -4.30 38.67
CA GLN A 404 10.82 -3.87 40.01
C GLN A 404 9.64 -3.77 40.98
N THR A 405 8.48 -3.34 40.49
CA THR A 405 7.27 -3.15 41.30
C THR A 405 6.04 -3.69 40.54
N PRO A 406 5.80 -5.02 40.57
CA PRO A 406 4.73 -5.64 39.79
C PRO A 406 3.38 -5.39 40.45
N THR A 407 2.77 -4.27 40.10
CA THR A 407 1.44 -3.82 40.56
C THR A 407 0.52 -3.65 39.36
N HIS A 408 -0.80 -3.68 39.61
CA HIS A 408 -1.79 -3.46 38.55
C HIS A 408 -1.65 -2.08 37.90
N ASP A 409 -1.37 -1.04 38.69
CA ASP A 409 -1.14 0.32 38.19
C ASP A 409 0.01 0.39 37.19
N ASN A 410 1.09 -0.37 37.43
CA ASN A 410 2.26 -0.38 36.56
C ASN A 410 2.05 -1.17 35.26
N ILE A 411 1.00 -2.00 35.15
CA ILE A 411 0.66 -2.70 33.89
C ILE A 411 0.27 -1.72 32.79
N GLN A 412 -0.34 -0.58 33.15
CA GLN A 412 -0.76 0.43 32.17
C GLN A 412 0.43 1.01 31.38
N GLY A 413 1.65 0.93 31.93
CA GLY A 413 2.87 1.28 31.21
C GLY A 413 3.26 0.29 30.10
N LEU A 414 2.66 -0.90 30.07
CA LEU A 414 3.01 -2.01 29.17
C LEU A 414 2.09 -2.12 27.94
N LEU A 415 1.31 -1.09 27.61
CA LEU A 415 0.47 -1.07 26.41
C LEU A 415 1.26 -1.28 25.11
N SER A 416 2.54 -0.90 25.10
CA SER A 416 3.47 -1.13 23.99
C SER A 416 3.93 -2.59 23.84
N THR A 417 3.61 -3.47 24.79
CA THR A 417 3.86 -4.93 24.74
C THR A 417 2.54 -5.68 24.90
N PRO A 418 1.60 -5.54 23.94
CA PRO A 418 0.19 -5.87 24.13
C PRO A 418 -0.09 -7.32 24.54
N ALA A 419 0.69 -8.29 24.03
CA ALA A 419 0.52 -9.69 24.40
C ALA A 419 0.92 -9.98 25.86
N LEU A 420 2.01 -9.35 26.35
CA LEU A 420 2.42 -9.46 27.74
C LEU A 420 1.42 -8.76 28.66
N ASN A 421 1.01 -7.54 28.32
CA ASN A 421 -0.01 -6.78 29.04
C ASN A 421 -1.32 -7.59 29.16
N THR A 422 -1.78 -8.23 28.08
CA THR A 422 -3.00 -9.06 28.09
C THR A 422 -2.88 -10.24 29.06
N ILE A 423 -1.73 -10.92 29.10
CA ILE A 423 -1.49 -12.04 30.04
C ILE A 423 -1.49 -11.54 31.48
N LEU A 424 -0.84 -10.40 31.75
CA LEU A 424 -0.76 -9.83 33.10
C LEU A 424 -2.14 -9.39 33.61
N GLU A 425 -2.95 -8.73 32.77
CA GLU A 425 -4.35 -8.39 33.10
C GLU A 425 -5.17 -9.65 33.40
N LEU A 426 -4.99 -10.71 32.61
CA LEU A 426 -5.68 -11.99 32.80
C LEU A 426 -5.31 -12.65 34.13
N GLU A 427 -4.02 -12.69 34.48
CA GLU A 427 -3.53 -13.27 35.73
C GLU A 427 -4.01 -12.47 36.93
N TRP A 428 -3.91 -11.13 36.89
CA TRP A 428 -4.42 -10.27 37.95
C TRP A 428 -5.92 -10.45 38.18
N ALA A 429 -6.71 -10.43 37.11
CA ALA A 429 -8.17 -10.58 37.20
C ALA A 429 -8.61 -11.93 37.77
N ARG A 430 -7.81 -12.99 37.59
CA ARG A 430 -8.15 -14.36 38.03
C ARG A 430 -7.56 -14.76 39.36
N GLU A 431 -6.30 -14.40 39.59
CA GLU A 431 -5.47 -14.92 40.67
C GLU A 431 -5.11 -13.83 41.69
N GLY A 432 -5.27 -12.54 41.33
CA GLY A 432 -4.91 -11.41 42.18
C GLY A 432 -3.40 -11.22 42.38
N HIS A 433 -2.59 -12.01 41.67
CA HIS A 433 -1.14 -11.95 41.64
C HIS A 433 -0.62 -12.42 40.29
N TYR A 434 0.64 -12.13 39.98
CA TYR A 434 1.29 -12.57 38.74
C TYR A 434 2.02 -13.89 38.94
N ALA A 435 1.97 -14.76 37.94
CA ALA A 435 2.68 -16.02 37.99
C ALA A 435 4.20 -15.80 37.92
N THR A 436 4.98 -16.61 38.64
CA THR A 436 6.44 -16.50 38.70
C THR A 436 7.08 -16.61 37.31
N GLU A 437 6.57 -17.52 36.48
CA GLU A 437 6.99 -17.69 35.09
C GLU A 437 6.67 -16.45 34.23
N THR A 438 5.57 -15.74 34.48
CA THR A 438 5.18 -14.54 33.75
C THR A 438 6.09 -13.37 34.09
N LEU A 439 6.38 -13.16 35.37
CA LEU A 439 7.38 -12.17 35.81
C LEU A 439 8.78 -12.51 35.27
N GLY A 440 9.14 -13.79 35.26
CA GLY A 440 10.41 -14.26 34.72
C GLY A 440 10.55 -14.05 33.20
N VAL A 441 9.46 -14.24 32.44
CA VAL A 441 9.44 -13.93 31.00
C VAL A 441 9.49 -12.42 30.76
N ALA A 442 8.79 -11.61 31.55
CA ALA A 442 8.89 -10.15 31.47
C ALA A 442 10.33 -9.66 31.72
N ALA A 443 11.00 -10.19 32.75
CA ALA A 443 12.40 -9.90 33.04
C ALA A 443 13.34 -10.33 31.90
N TRP A 444 13.13 -11.52 31.34
CA TRP A 444 13.87 -11.98 30.17
C TRP A 444 13.67 -11.06 28.95
N MET A 445 12.43 -10.64 28.68
CA MET A 445 12.12 -9.71 27.59
C MET A 445 12.81 -8.35 27.79
N TYR A 446 12.84 -7.83 29.02
CA TYR A 446 13.57 -6.60 29.34
C TYR A 446 15.06 -6.73 29.08
N HIS A 447 15.72 -7.76 29.63
CA HIS A 447 17.16 -7.92 29.48
C HIS A 447 17.57 -8.13 28.03
N HIS A 448 16.82 -8.95 27.28
CA HIS A 448 17.10 -9.19 25.87
C HIS A 448 16.85 -7.94 25.02
N GLY A 449 15.70 -7.28 25.21
CA GLY A 449 15.36 -6.04 24.50
C GLY A 449 16.36 -4.92 24.79
N LYS A 450 16.78 -4.75 26.05
CA LYS A 450 17.81 -3.77 26.45
C LYS A 450 19.16 -4.08 25.80
N LYS A 451 19.60 -5.34 25.83
CA LYS A 451 20.84 -5.77 25.16
C LYS A 451 20.83 -5.43 23.67
N VAL A 452 19.72 -5.68 22.98
CA VAL A 452 19.59 -5.36 21.56
C VAL A 452 19.56 -3.85 21.32
N MET A 453 18.81 -3.10 22.14
CA MET A 453 18.77 -1.64 22.06
C MET A 453 20.14 -1.01 22.29
N ASP A 454 20.87 -1.44 23.33
CA ASP A 454 22.22 -0.95 23.63
C ASP A 454 23.20 -1.29 22.50
N ALA A 455 23.09 -2.48 21.90
CA ALA A 455 23.89 -2.85 20.73
C ALA A 455 23.55 -2.00 19.50
N LEU A 456 22.27 -1.71 19.25
CA LEU A 456 21.83 -0.80 18.19
C LEU A 456 22.38 0.62 18.42
N LEU A 457 22.26 1.16 19.62
CA LEU A 457 22.76 2.50 19.96
C LEU A 457 24.29 2.56 19.86
N ALA A 458 25.01 1.52 20.31
CA ALA A 458 26.46 1.45 20.19
C ALA A 458 26.94 1.42 18.73
N MET A 459 26.18 0.81 17.82
CA MET A 459 26.46 0.82 16.38
C MET A 459 25.95 2.08 15.66
N ASN A 460 25.19 2.93 16.36
CA ASN A 460 24.65 4.18 15.86
C ASN A 460 24.99 5.36 16.82
N PRO A 461 26.27 5.57 17.16
CA PRO A 461 26.67 6.43 18.28
C PRO A 461 26.50 7.93 18.02
N VAL A 462 26.28 8.33 16.76
CA VAL A 462 26.06 9.72 16.38
C VAL A 462 24.57 9.88 16.11
N PRO A 463 23.81 10.56 17.00
CA PRO A 463 22.47 11.03 16.66
C PRO A 463 22.56 11.79 15.34
N LEU A 464 21.58 11.60 14.45
CA LEU A 464 21.54 12.35 13.20
C LEU A 464 21.76 13.82 13.52
N ASP A 465 22.89 14.36 13.04
CA ASP A 465 23.16 15.77 13.08
C ASP A 465 22.02 16.36 12.25
N SER A 466 21.02 16.91 12.95
CA SER A 466 19.87 17.56 12.34
C SER A 466 20.37 18.89 11.78
N ARG A 467 21.33 18.83 10.86
CA ARG A 467 21.53 19.92 9.93
C ARG A 467 20.13 20.15 9.38
N PRO A 468 19.56 21.35 9.54
CA PRO A 468 18.41 21.71 8.75
C PRO A 468 18.81 21.31 7.34
N MET A 469 18.05 20.42 6.70
CA MET A 469 18.16 20.34 5.26
C MET A 469 18.06 21.80 4.83
N GLU A 470 19.12 22.35 4.24
CA GLU A 470 18.98 23.52 3.40
C GLU A 470 17.78 23.18 2.56
N LYS A 471 16.63 23.84 2.86
CA LYS A 471 15.30 23.49 2.34
C LYS A 471 15.58 23.05 0.95
N ALA A 472 15.48 21.74 0.67
CA ALA A 472 15.89 21.19 -0.62
C ALA A 472 15.08 22.04 -1.56
N THR A 473 15.75 23.02 -2.13
CA THR A 473 15.07 24.06 -2.85
C THR A 473 14.75 23.22 -4.02
N MET A 474 13.47 22.87 -4.10
CA MET A 474 12.94 22.21 -5.25
C MET A 474 13.24 23.23 -6.34
N ILE A 475 14.44 23.16 -6.90
CA ILE A 475 14.65 23.19 -8.32
C ILE A 475 13.83 21.98 -8.77
N ILE A 476 12.49 22.13 -8.70
CA ILE A 476 11.63 21.80 -9.80
C ILE A 476 12.35 22.53 -10.92
N GLU A 477 13.27 21.82 -11.57
CA GLU A 477 13.70 22.22 -12.88
C GLU A 477 12.37 22.39 -13.59
N LYS A 478 12.02 23.64 -13.90
CA LYS A 478 10.82 24.02 -14.65
C LYS A 478 10.73 23.33 -16.01
N SER A 479 11.62 22.39 -16.31
CA SER A 479 11.82 21.77 -17.61
C SER A 479 11.04 20.47 -17.81
N SER A 480 10.43 19.86 -16.78
CA SER A 480 9.51 18.73 -17.02
C SER A 480 8.25 18.76 -16.16
N GLU A 481 7.12 19.07 -16.80
CA GLU A 481 5.76 18.89 -16.25
C GLU A 481 5.36 17.42 -16.07
N ILE A 482 6.23 16.46 -16.39
CA ILE A 482 5.99 15.02 -16.17
C ILE A 482 6.87 14.59 -15.02
N HIS A 483 6.28 14.35 -13.85
CA HIS A 483 7.06 13.88 -12.72
C HIS A 483 7.54 12.43 -12.95
N PRO A 484 8.74 12.04 -12.46
CA PRO A 484 9.26 10.68 -12.60
C PRO A 484 8.29 9.59 -12.15
N TRP A 485 7.50 9.85 -11.10
CA TRP A 485 6.51 8.92 -10.58
C TRP A 485 5.38 8.62 -11.59
N GLU A 486 5.08 9.54 -12.50
CA GLU A 486 4.08 9.34 -13.55
C GLU A 486 4.51 8.22 -14.49
N LYS A 487 5.81 8.17 -14.86
CA LYS A 487 6.38 7.09 -15.69
C LYS A 487 6.20 5.72 -15.07
N THR A 488 6.33 5.64 -13.75
CA THR A 488 6.23 4.39 -12.98
C THR A 488 4.79 4.01 -12.59
N GLY A 489 3.82 4.92 -12.75
CA GLY A 489 2.45 4.73 -12.28
C GLY A 489 2.31 4.62 -10.76
N CYS A 490 3.33 5.02 -9.99
CA CYS A 490 3.36 4.96 -8.53
C CYS A 490 3.55 6.37 -7.97
N CYS A 491 2.46 7.07 -7.66
CA CYS A 491 2.54 8.41 -7.07
C CYS A 491 2.97 8.31 -5.61
N TYR A 492 4.24 8.55 -5.32
CA TYR A 492 4.74 8.65 -3.94
C TYR A 492 4.34 9.97 -3.25
N GLY A 493 3.66 10.88 -3.95
CA GLY A 493 2.90 12.04 -3.43
C GLY A 493 3.63 13.09 -2.61
N LEU A 494 4.83 12.78 -2.12
CA LEU A 494 5.61 13.57 -1.20
C LEU A 494 6.95 13.88 -1.86
N PRO A 495 7.49 15.10 -1.67
CA PRO A 495 8.86 15.40 -2.09
C PRO A 495 9.80 14.32 -1.54
N GLN A 496 10.87 13.99 -2.27
CA GLN A 496 11.90 13.11 -1.74
C GLN A 496 12.43 13.73 -0.43
N ILE A 497 11.95 13.20 0.69
CA ILE A 497 12.19 13.80 2.02
C ILE A 497 13.65 13.55 2.45
N ARG A 498 14.29 12.53 1.89
CA ARG A 498 15.68 12.18 2.15
C ARG A 498 16.34 11.47 0.99
N ASN A 499 17.64 11.71 0.79
CA ASN A 499 18.47 10.82 -0.02
C ASN A 499 18.59 9.47 0.69
N CYS A 500 18.56 8.38 -0.07
CA CYS A 500 18.81 7.05 0.48
C CYS A 500 20.27 7.00 0.95
N PRO A 501 20.54 6.85 2.25
CA PRO A 501 21.90 6.81 2.77
C PRO A 501 22.66 5.57 2.29
N ARG A 502 23.98 5.69 2.18
CA ARG A 502 24.85 4.54 1.92
C ARG A 502 25.23 3.89 3.25
N TYR A 503 24.90 2.62 3.40
CA TYR A 503 25.31 1.81 4.55
C TYR A 503 26.57 0.99 4.20
N PRO A 504 27.54 0.81 5.11
CA PRO A 504 28.65 -0.10 4.93
C PRO A 504 28.12 -1.51 4.70
N LYS A 505 28.70 -2.19 3.72
CA LYS A 505 28.38 -3.58 3.37
C LYS A 505 28.84 -4.55 4.45
#